data_AF-A0A640UYD6-F1
#
_entry.id   AF-A0A640UYD6-F1
#
_cell.length_a   1.000
_cell.length_b   1.000
_cell.length_c   1.000
_cell.angle_alpha   90.00
_cell.angle_beta   90.00
_cell.angle_gamma   90.00
#
_symmetry.space_group_name_H-M   'P 1'
#
loop_
_entity.id
_entity.type
_entity.pdbx_description
1 polymer ?
#
loop_
_entity_poly.entity_id
_entity_poly.type
_entity_poly.pdbx_seq_one_letter_code
_entity_poly.pdbx_strand_id
1 'polypeptide(L)'
;MAMVYELGEVMAERELEAVTRDGGRTPVVVKLGTPHPDPLGTGEDWCCPHQILGLGDENVLAAFGVDSLQAFLMATRSLKAHLAERSAAASVTLTWLGQPHLGRLNIYPEPE
;
A
#
# COMPACT_ATOMS: atom_id res chain seq x y z
N MET A 1 -13.07 13.18 -13.28
CA MET A 1 -12.02 13.83 -12.47
C MET A 1 -11.73 12.88 -11.33
N ALA A 2 -10.58 12.20 -11.30
CA ALA A 2 -10.25 11.37 -10.15
C ALA A 2 -10.06 12.30 -8.95
N MET A 3 -10.85 12.12 -7.91
CA MET A 3 -10.61 12.82 -6.65
C MET A 3 -9.30 12.29 -6.09
N VAL A 4 -8.27 13.13 -6.08
CA VAL A 4 -6.96 12.79 -5.53
C VAL A 4 -7.06 13.05 -4.03
N TYR A 5 -7.11 11.99 -3.24
CA TYR A 5 -6.95 12.13 -1.79
C TYR A 5 -5.52 12.61 -1.51
N GLU A 6 -5.37 13.49 -0.52
CA GLU A 6 -4.05 13.83 0.00
C GLU A 6 -3.63 12.77 1.03
N LEU A 7 -2.33 12.47 1.12
CA LEU A 7 -1.84 11.48 2.06
C LEU A 7 -2.05 11.91 3.52
N GLY A 8 -1.99 13.22 3.79
CA GLY A 8 -2.10 13.78 5.14
C GLY A 8 -0.89 13.46 6.02
N GLU A 9 -1.11 13.41 7.34
CA GLU A 9 -0.10 12.97 8.30
C GLU A 9 0.23 11.49 8.10
N VAL A 10 1.50 11.16 7.92
CA VAL A 10 1.95 9.77 7.78
C VAL A 10 2.09 9.14 9.16
N MET A 11 1.19 8.23 9.50
CA MET A 11 1.24 7.49 10.77
C MET A 11 2.20 6.30 10.72
N ALA A 12 2.45 5.75 9.53
CA ALA A 12 3.35 4.62 9.35
C ALA A 12 3.97 4.60 7.95
N GLU A 13 5.23 4.19 7.89
CA GLU A 13 5.99 4.02 6.66
C GLU A 13 6.76 2.70 6.70
N ARG A 14 6.96 2.09 5.53
CA ARG A 14 7.85 0.94 5.35
C ARG A 14 8.59 1.02 4.03
N GLU A 15 9.90 0.88 4.10
CA GLU A 15 10.75 0.67 2.94
C GLU A 15 10.90 -0.84 2.66
N LEU A 16 10.70 -1.21 1.40
CA LEU A 16 10.85 -2.54 0.82
C LEU A 16 11.91 -2.46 -0.29
N GLU A 17 12.43 -3.61 -0.70
CA GLU A 17 13.31 -3.72 -1.85
C GLU A 17 12.59 -4.47 -2.98
N ALA A 18 12.50 -3.87 -4.17
CA ALA A 18 12.15 -4.56 -5.40
C ALA A 18 13.41 -5.13 -6.04
N VAL A 19 13.42 -6.46 -6.21
CA VAL A 19 14.55 -7.23 -6.72
C VAL A 19 14.19 -7.78 -8.11
N THR A 20 14.97 -7.41 -9.12
CA THR A 20 14.84 -7.92 -10.49
C THR A 20 15.53 -9.29 -10.62
N ARG A 21 15.24 -10.01 -11.72
CA ARG A 21 15.83 -11.33 -11.97
C ARG A 21 17.36 -11.33 -12.10
N ASP A 22 17.93 -10.24 -12.58
CA ASP A 22 19.37 -10.00 -12.70
C ASP A 22 20.02 -9.47 -11.40
N GLY A 23 19.23 -9.36 -10.32
CA GLY A 23 19.72 -8.98 -8.99
C GLY A 23 19.79 -7.47 -8.74
N GLY A 24 19.28 -6.65 -9.66
CA GLY A 24 19.07 -5.22 -9.46
C GLY A 24 18.10 -4.97 -8.31
N ARG A 25 18.39 -3.94 -7.50
CA ARG A 25 17.60 -3.58 -6.32
C ARG A 25 17.17 -2.14 -6.39
N THR A 26 15.89 -1.89 -6.17
CA THR A 26 15.32 -0.54 -6.12
C THR A 26 14.42 -0.39 -4.90
N PRO A 27 14.43 0.75 -4.21
CA PRO A 27 13.59 0.96 -3.04
C PRO A 27 12.12 1.13 -3.45
N VAL A 28 11.23 0.51 -2.68
CA VAL A 28 9.78 0.69 -2.77
C VAL A 28 9.28 1.15 -1.40
N VAL A 29 8.62 2.32 -1.34
CA VAL A 29 8.18 2.89 -0.06
C VAL A 29 6.66 2.82 0.03
N VAL A 30 6.17 2.23 1.10
CA VAL A 30 4.75 2.16 1.43
C VAL A 30 4.45 3.15 2.55
N LYS A 31 3.49 4.04 2.33
CA LYS A 31 3.06 5.05 3.32
C LYS A 31 1.58 4.88 3.65
N LEU A 32 1.26 5.02 4.93
CA LEU A 32 -0.10 5.03 5.47
C LEU A 32 -0.34 6.38 6.14
N GLY A 33 -1.34 7.10 5.64
CA GLY A 33 -1.87 8.29 6.28
C GLY A 33 -2.73 7.95 7.49
N THR A 34 -2.88 8.90 8.42
CA THR A 34 -3.77 8.78 9.57
C THR A 34 -5.23 8.62 9.10
N PRO A 35 -5.95 7.56 9.53
CA PRO A 35 -7.37 7.42 9.25
C PRO A 35 -8.15 8.63 9.77
N HIS A 36 -9.09 9.14 8.97
CA HIS A 36 -9.91 10.29 9.30
C HIS A 36 -11.30 10.16 8.65
N PRO A 37 -12.32 10.89 9.15
CA PRO A 37 -13.63 10.96 8.49
C PRO A 37 -13.47 11.37 7.02
N ASP A 38 -14.18 10.70 6.12
CA ASP A 38 -14.12 10.96 4.68
C ASP A 38 -14.52 12.42 4.37
N PRO A 39 -13.59 13.27 3.91
CA PRO A 39 -13.87 14.68 3.66
C PRO A 39 -14.75 14.91 2.43
N LEU A 40 -14.93 13.89 1.58
CA LEU A 40 -15.66 13.96 0.32
C LEU A 40 -17.01 13.22 0.38
N GLY A 41 -17.24 12.46 1.45
CA GLY A 41 -18.46 11.70 1.69
C GLY A 41 -19.61 12.57 2.18
N THR A 42 -20.84 12.11 1.97
CA THR A 42 -22.07 12.71 2.54
C THR A 42 -22.50 12.03 3.84
N GLY A 43 -21.71 11.08 4.36
CA GLY A 43 -22.01 10.25 5.52
C GLY A 43 -20.89 10.28 6.57
N GLU A 44 -20.96 9.36 7.54
CA GLU A 44 -19.99 9.25 8.66
C GLU A 44 -18.87 8.24 8.37
N ASP A 45 -18.65 7.89 7.10
CA ASP A 45 -17.60 6.97 6.71
C ASP A 45 -16.22 7.57 6.99
N TRP A 46 -15.27 6.68 7.20
CA TRP A 46 -13.86 6.99 7.39
C TRP A 46 -13.06 6.53 6.17
N CYS A 47 -11.97 7.23 5.93
CA CYS A 47 -10.99 6.85 4.94
C CYS A 47 -9.58 6.74 5.56
N CYS A 48 -8.73 5.91 4.96
CA CYS A 48 -7.31 5.83 5.27
C CYS A 48 -6.51 5.96 3.97
N PRO A 49 -5.90 7.14 3.74
CA PRO A 49 -5.03 7.36 2.60
C PRO A 49 -3.78 6.49 2.66
N HIS A 50 -3.32 6.02 1.52
CA HIS A 50 -2.10 5.22 1.40
C HIS A 50 -1.45 5.41 0.04
N GLN A 51 -0.13 5.20 0.00
CA GLN A 51 0.67 5.44 -1.19
C GLN A 51 1.77 4.38 -1.32
N ILE A 52 2.09 4.01 -2.56
CA ILE A 52 3.21 3.16 -2.92
C ILE A 52 4.11 3.95 -3.87
N LEU A 53 5.36 4.16 -3.49
CA LEU A 53 6.40 4.82 -4.27
C LEU A 53 7.38 3.80 -4.82
N GLY A 54 7.96 4.04 -5.99
CA GLY A 54 8.98 3.20 -6.62
C GLY A 54 8.43 1.95 -7.32
N LEU A 55 7.11 1.82 -7.51
CA LEU A 55 6.48 0.64 -8.11
C LEU A 55 5.26 1.01 -8.97
N GLY A 56 5.47 1.75 -10.05
CA GLY A 56 4.43 2.17 -11.00
C GLY A 56 3.76 3.49 -10.62
N ASP A 57 2.43 3.53 -10.67
CA ASP A 57 1.65 4.75 -10.38
C ASP A 57 1.73 5.15 -8.90
N GLU A 58 2.29 6.31 -8.62
CA GLU A 58 2.51 6.82 -7.26
C GLU A 58 1.35 7.65 -6.70
N ASN A 59 0.18 7.63 -7.34
CA ASN A 59 -1.01 8.31 -6.82
C ASN A 59 -1.37 7.84 -5.40
N VAL A 60 -1.87 8.77 -4.59
CA VAL A 60 -2.46 8.47 -3.28
C VAL A 60 -3.83 7.84 -3.51
N LEU A 61 -4.04 6.69 -2.88
CA LEU A 61 -5.31 5.96 -2.86
C LEU A 61 -5.92 6.08 -1.46
N ALA A 62 -7.23 5.87 -1.35
CA ALA A 62 -7.91 5.80 -0.06
C ALA A 62 -8.71 4.50 0.02
N ALA A 63 -8.71 3.88 1.20
CA ALA A 63 -9.59 2.78 1.53
C ALA A 63 -10.58 3.22 2.60
N PHE A 64 -11.81 2.72 2.54
CA PHE A 64 -12.93 3.21 3.33
C PHE A 64 -13.43 2.19 4.36
N GLY A 65 -14.07 2.68 5.41
CA GLY A 65 -14.75 1.88 6.41
C GLY A 65 -15.72 2.74 7.23
N VAL A 66 -16.58 2.09 8.01
CA VAL A 66 -17.55 2.76 8.90
C VAL A 66 -16.88 3.47 10.08
N ASP A 67 -15.64 3.09 10.39
CA ASP A 67 -14.83 3.68 11.45
C ASP A 67 -13.33 3.69 11.07
N SER A 68 -12.53 4.35 11.92
CA SER A 68 -11.08 4.49 11.73
C SER A 68 -10.35 3.16 11.67
N LEU A 69 -10.77 2.17 12.46
CA LEU A 69 -10.15 0.86 12.52
C LEU A 69 -10.42 0.07 11.24
N GLN A 70 -11.67 0.05 10.77
CA GLN A 70 -12.04 -0.64 9.54
C GLN A 70 -11.36 0.01 8.34
N ALA A 71 -11.34 1.34 8.24
CA ALA A 71 -10.65 2.06 7.17
C ALA A 71 -9.16 1.71 7.12
N PHE A 72 -8.49 1.66 8.28
CA PHE A 72 -7.11 1.23 8.39
C PHE A 72 -6.89 -0.23 7.94
N LEU A 73 -7.73 -1.16 8.41
CA LEU A 73 -7.64 -2.57 8.00
C LEU A 73 -7.86 -2.72 6.48
N MET A 74 -8.78 -1.94 5.89
CA MET A 74 -9.00 -1.92 4.44
C MET A 74 -7.81 -1.32 3.69
N ALA A 75 -7.15 -0.28 4.21
CA ALA A 75 -5.95 0.27 3.60
C ALA A 75 -4.80 -0.73 3.58
N THR A 76 -4.57 -1.48 4.67
CA THR A 76 -3.53 -2.52 4.68
C THR A 76 -3.83 -3.66 3.69
N ARG A 77 -5.10 -4.04 3.53
CA ARG A 77 -5.54 -5.02 2.53
C ARG A 77 -5.38 -4.49 1.10
N SER A 78 -5.73 -3.23 0.87
CA SER A 78 -5.56 -2.54 -0.41
C SER A 78 -4.09 -2.51 -0.81
N LEU A 79 -3.20 -2.06 0.09
CA LEU A 79 -1.76 -2.03 -0.14
C LEU A 79 -1.22 -3.40 -0.55
N LYS A 80 -1.63 -4.46 0.15
CA LYS A 80 -1.23 -5.82 -0.17
C LYS A 80 -1.64 -6.23 -1.60
N ALA A 81 -2.87 -5.93 -2.01
CA ALA A 81 -3.36 -6.24 -3.35
C ALA A 81 -2.59 -5.46 -4.43
N HIS A 82 -2.39 -4.16 -4.24
CA HIS A 82 -1.67 -3.31 -5.19
C HIS A 82 -0.18 -3.67 -5.29
N LEU A 83 0.48 -3.99 -4.16
CA LEU A 83 1.86 -4.46 -4.19
C LEU A 83 2.00 -5.74 -5.01
N ALA A 84 1.05 -6.68 -4.88
CA ALA A 84 1.04 -7.93 -5.66
C ALA A 84 0.87 -7.70 -7.15
N GLU A 85 -0.14 -6.91 -7.51
CA GLU A 85 -0.43 -6.58 -8.90
C GLU A 85 0.76 -5.86 -9.54
N ARG A 86 1.28 -4.84 -8.87
CA ARG A 86 2.35 -4.00 -9.42
C ARG A 86 3.70 -4.71 -9.47
N SER A 87 4.03 -5.54 -8.48
CA SER A 87 5.27 -6.34 -8.52
C SER A 87 5.23 -7.39 -9.63
N ALA A 88 4.07 -8.03 -9.85
CA ALA A 88 3.88 -8.95 -10.96
C ALA A 88 3.99 -8.24 -12.31
N ALA A 89 3.34 -7.09 -12.47
CA ALA A 89 3.43 -6.28 -13.69
C ALA A 89 4.86 -5.81 -13.99
N ALA A 90 5.64 -5.46 -12.95
CA ALA A 90 7.03 -5.05 -13.07
C ALA A 90 8.03 -6.23 -13.11
N SER A 91 7.58 -7.48 -12.98
CA SER A 91 8.44 -8.67 -12.92
C SER A 91 9.53 -8.59 -11.85
N VAL A 92 9.20 -8.06 -10.68
CA VAL A 92 10.10 -7.94 -9.52
C VAL A 92 9.59 -8.74 -8.32
N THR A 93 10.52 -9.22 -7.50
CA THR A 93 10.23 -9.79 -6.18
C THR A 93 10.41 -8.71 -5.12
N LEU A 94 9.41 -8.52 -4.26
CA LEU A 94 9.52 -7.61 -3.13
C LEU A 94 10.14 -8.35 -1.93
N THR A 95 11.12 -7.74 -1.28
CA THR A 95 11.72 -8.24 -0.04
C THR A 95 11.72 -7.18 1.05
N TRP A 96 11.69 -7.60 2.30
CA TRP A 96 11.82 -6.75 3.46
C TRP A 96 12.89 -7.32 4.39
N LEU A 97 13.93 -6.53 4.70
CA LEU A 97 15.08 -6.99 5.50
C LEU A 97 15.71 -8.27 4.91
N GLY A 98 15.80 -8.35 3.59
CA GLY A 98 16.31 -9.52 2.86
C GLY A 98 15.43 -10.77 2.90
N GLN A 99 14.21 -10.68 3.47
CA GLN A 99 13.24 -11.77 3.52
C GLN A 99 12.14 -11.56 2.47
N PRO A 100 11.68 -12.61 1.77
CA PRO A 100 10.56 -12.51 0.82
C PRO A 100 9.20 -12.30 1.53
N HIS A 101 9.16 -12.56 2.84
CA HIS A 101 7.97 -12.42 3.66
C HIS A 101 7.83 -10.97 4.11
N LEU A 102 6.84 -10.25 3.56
CA LEU A 102 6.55 -8.86 3.92
C LEU A 102 5.81 -8.72 5.27
N GLY A 103 5.97 -9.72 6.17
CA GLY A 103 5.19 -9.88 7.40
C GLY A 103 3.75 -10.35 7.12
N ARG A 104 2.74 -9.72 7.73
CA ARG A 104 1.32 -10.03 7.42
C ARG A 104 0.84 -9.51 6.05
N LEU A 105 1.72 -8.88 5.28
CA LEU A 105 1.45 -8.48 3.90
C LEU A 105 1.76 -9.61 2.87
N ASN A 106 2.04 -10.84 3.31
CA ASN A 106 2.34 -11.97 2.41
C ASN A 106 1.26 -12.21 1.34
N ILE A 107 1.61 -12.02 0.08
CA ILE A 107 0.75 -12.31 -1.06
C ILE A 107 0.64 -13.83 -1.19
N TYR A 108 -0.57 -14.36 -1.13
CA TYR A 108 -0.85 -15.80 -1.28
C TYR A 108 -1.28 -16.11 -2.72
N PRO A 109 -1.00 -17.32 -3.24
CA PRO A 109 -0.38 -18.44 -2.53
C PRO A 109 1.15 -18.36 -2.50
N GLU A 110 1.77 -18.97 -1.49
CA GLU A 110 3.22 -19.18 -1.47
C GLU A 110 3.59 -20.13 -2.62
N PRO A 111 4.69 -19.90 -3.37
CA PRO A 111 5.20 -20.91 -4.29
C PRO A 111 5.67 -22.13 -3.49
N GLU A 112 5.22 -23.33 -3.92
CA GLU A 112 5.63 -24.64 -3.38
C GLU A 112 7.15 -24.87 -3.41
#